data_AF-A0ABD1J146-F1
#
_entry.id   AF-A0ABD1J146-F1
#
_cell.length_a   1.000
_cell.length_b   1.000
_cell.length_c   1.000
_cell.angle_alpha   90.00
_cell.angle_beta   90.00
_cell.angle_gamma   90.00
#
_symmetry.space_group_name_H-M   'P 1'
#
loop_
_entity.id
_entity.type
_entity.pdbx_description
1 polymer ?
#
loop_
_entity_poly.entity_id
_entity_poly.type
_entity_poly.pdbx_seq_one_letter_code
_entity_poly.pdbx_strand_id
1 'polypeptide(L)'
;MVLWMILITAVGMGTIHLNDCPIQRNIPVFLIVMGASGLFSLMLAYVRHTLCQEGLSLCTMCTTICYIFLICWLIIGSDWIYSLYPPNYDPLSKDAYCQRRLYLFAFGLVCVGNLFVSLLVSKCLQARDMAYCPYSRFPVGAAILTSGGTIITGCNVENASYGLTVCAERTAIQRAVAEGHRSFTAIAVTCDIQDSFVGPCGACRQVLMEFGSEWDIYLTKPDGSYKKTSLKELLPLAFSPAHLRADMVVKL
;
A
#
# COMPACT_ATOMS: atom_id res chain seq x y z
N MET A 1 12.01 -2.85 22.95
CA MET A 1 11.43 -3.93 23.78
C MET A 1 10.25 -4.61 23.10
N VAL A 2 9.21 -3.88 22.68
CA VAL A 2 7.99 -4.44 22.06
C VAL A 2 8.25 -5.27 20.79
N LEU A 3 9.13 -4.82 19.89
CA LEU A 3 9.40 -5.51 18.62
C LEU A 3 9.97 -6.93 18.80
N TRP A 4 10.86 -7.12 19.79
CA TRP A 4 11.43 -8.43 20.08
C TRP A 4 10.37 -9.42 20.57
N MET A 5 9.42 -8.95 21.39
CA MET A 5 8.31 -9.79 21.85
C MET A 5 7.44 -10.25 20.69
N ILE A 6 7.10 -9.34 19.75
CA ILE A 6 6.31 -9.67 18.56
C ILE A 6 7.01 -10.76 17.73
N LEU A 7 8.31 -10.63 17.49
CA LEU A 7 9.08 -11.58 16.68
C LEU A 7 9.20 -12.96 17.36
N ILE A 8 9.41 -13.01 18.68
CA ILE A 8 9.42 -14.26 19.44
C ILE A 8 8.05 -14.93 19.40
N THR A 9 6.97 -14.16 19.59
CA THR A 9 5.59 -14.67 19.48
C THR A 9 5.29 -15.18 18.07
N ALA A 10 5.81 -14.54 17.01
CA ALA A 10 5.65 -15.00 15.64
C ALA A 10 6.27 -16.39 15.42
N VAL A 11 7.50 -16.61 15.90
CA VAL A 11 8.14 -17.93 15.87
C VAL A 11 7.33 -18.95 16.69
N GLY A 12 6.95 -18.59 17.92
CA GLY A 12 6.15 -19.46 18.79
C GLY A 12 4.83 -19.90 18.15
N MET A 13 4.03 -18.95 17.67
CA MET A 13 2.75 -19.22 17.02
C MET A 13 2.91 -20.07 15.75
N GLY A 14 3.90 -19.76 14.91
CA GLY A 14 4.14 -20.52 13.68
C GLY A 14 4.60 -21.96 13.95
N THR A 15 5.43 -22.19 14.97
CA THR A 15 5.88 -23.55 15.33
C THR A 15 4.78 -24.40 15.96
N ILE A 16 3.99 -23.84 16.87
CA ILE A 16 2.89 -24.56 17.56
C ILE A 16 1.82 -24.99 16.55
N HIS A 17 1.52 -24.15 15.56
CA HIS A 17 0.43 -24.34 14.60
C HIS A 17 0.89 -24.73 13.19
N LEU A 18 2.06 -25.36 13.06
CA LEU A 18 2.70 -25.63 11.76
C LEU A 18 1.84 -26.46 10.80
N ASN A 19 0.99 -27.35 11.32
CA ASN A 19 0.14 -28.24 10.52
C ASN A 19 -1.34 -27.83 10.50
N ASP A 20 -1.69 -26.71 11.13
CA ASP A 20 -3.08 -26.32 11.39
C ASP A 20 -3.72 -25.51 10.25
N CYS A 21 -3.05 -25.42 9.09
CA CYS A 21 -3.47 -24.59 7.95
C CYS A 21 -3.38 -25.39 6.64
N PRO A 22 -4.32 -26.31 6.36
CA PRO A 22 -4.22 -27.21 5.22
C PRO A 22 -4.47 -26.54 3.86
N ILE A 23 -5.26 -25.46 3.80
CA ILE A 23 -5.49 -24.70 2.56
C ILE A 23 -4.24 -23.89 2.15
N GLN A 24 -3.58 -23.23 3.12
CA GLN A 24 -2.36 -22.45 2.91
C GLN A 24 -1.31 -22.84 3.95
N ARG A 25 -0.54 -23.88 3.63
CA ARG A 25 0.51 -24.42 4.50
C ARG A 25 1.66 -23.45 4.75
N ASN A 26 1.75 -22.37 3.97
CA ASN A 26 2.83 -21.41 4.03
C ASN A 26 2.62 -20.32 5.11
N ILE A 27 1.42 -20.14 5.67
CA ILE A 27 1.17 -19.10 6.71
C ILE A 27 2.00 -19.33 7.99
N PRO A 28 2.06 -20.55 8.56
CA PRO A 28 2.90 -20.80 9.73
C PRO A 28 4.39 -20.63 9.40
N VAL A 29 4.83 -21.07 8.22
CA VAL A 29 6.22 -20.94 7.75
C VAL A 29 6.61 -19.47 7.59
N PHE A 30 5.70 -18.66 7.05
CA PHE A 30 5.85 -17.22 6.94
C PHE A 30 6.18 -16.58 8.30
N LEU A 31 5.40 -16.90 9.33
CA LEU A 31 5.60 -16.38 10.69
C LEU A 31 6.94 -16.81 11.29
N ILE A 32 7.33 -18.07 11.13
CA ILE A 32 8.60 -18.59 11.64
C ILE A 32 9.77 -17.84 10.99
N VAL A 33 9.79 -17.79 9.66
CA VAL A 33 10.90 -17.20 8.91
C VAL A 33 10.97 -15.70 9.15
N MET A 34 9.83 -15.00 9.16
CA MET A 34 9.76 -13.57 9.47
C MET A 34 10.21 -13.26 10.90
N GLY A 35 9.77 -14.05 11.88
CA GLY A 35 10.21 -13.90 13.27
C GLY A 35 11.71 -14.13 13.45
N ALA A 36 12.24 -15.24 12.93
CA ALA A 36 13.65 -15.61 13.06
C ALA A 36 14.58 -14.62 12.33
N SER A 37 14.26 -14.26 11.09
CA SER A 37 15.04 -13.29 10.32
C SER A 37 14.96 -11.88 10.90
N GLY A 38 13.82 -11.49 11.49
CA GLY A 38 13.69 -10.23 12.23
C GLY A 38 14.58 -10.18 13.47
N LEU A 39 14.62 -11.27 14.27
CA LEU A 39 15.50 -11.37 15.44
C LEU A 39 16.97 -11.30 15.04
N PHE A 40 17.34 -12.00 13.97
CA PHE A 40 18.69 -11.96 13.41
C PHE A 40 19.07 -10.55 12.92
N SER A 41 18.15 -9.85 12.26
CA SER A 41 18.37 -8.48 11.78
C SER A 41 18.57 -7.50 12.93
N LEU A 42 17.83 -7.66 14.03
CA LEU A 42 18.02 -6.84 15.23
C LEU A 42 19.34 -7.15 15.94
N MET A 43 19.77 -8.42 15.95
CA MET A 43 21.09 -8.81 16.44
C MET A 43 22.20 -8.16 15.61
N LEU A 44 22.11 -8.20 14.28
CA LEU A 44 23.07 -7.53 13.39
C LEU A 44 23.09 -6.01 13.60
N ALA A 45 21.92 -5.39 13.77
CA ALA A 45 21.83 -3.96 14.05
C ALA A 45 22.49 -3.59 15.40
N TYR A 46 22.31 -4.41 16.42
CA TYR A 46 22.98 -4.25 17.72
C TYR A 46 24.50 -4.40 17.59
N VAL A 47 24.97 -5.48 16.96
CA VAL A 47 26.40 -5.73 16.69
C VAL A 47 27.01 -4.56 15.91
N ARG A 48 26.33 -4.08 14.87
CA ARG A 48 26.78 -2.93 14.08
C ARG A 48 26.98 -1.70 14.96
N HIS A 49 26.01 -1.38 15.82
CA HIS A 49 26.07 -0.22 16.70
C HIS A 49 27.20 -0.31 17.75
N THR A 50 27.51 -1.52 18.24
CA THR A 50 28.53 -1.71 19.28
C THR A 50 29.95 -1.94 18.76
N LEU A 51 30.10 -2.56 17.58
CA LEU A 51 31.39 -3.13 17.13
C LEU A 51 31.89 -2.57 15.79
N CYS A 52 31.04 -1.88 15.01
CA CYS A 52 31.40 -1.39 13.67
C CYS A 52 31.35 0.16 13.66
N GLN A 53 32.52 0.83 13.70
CA GLN A 53 32.64 2.28 13.47
C GLN A 53 32.61 2.66 11.98
N GLU A 54 32.46 3.97 11.69
CA GLU A 54 32.07 4.57 10.41
C GLU A 54 32.84 4.07 9.17
N GLY A 55 32.08 3.64 8.15
CA GLY A 55 32.54 3.18 6.84
C GLY A 55 31.57 2.17 6.21
N LEU A 56 31.69 1.90 4.90
CA LEU A 56 30.94 0.83 4.21
C LEU A 56 31.48 -0.54 4.64
N SER A 57 31.09 -0.96 5.86
CA SER A 57 31.54 -2.18 6.50
C SER A 57 30.72 -3.39 6.07
N LEU A 58 31.31 -4.60 6.17
CA LEU A 58 30.62 -5.88 5.98
C LEU A 58 29.33 -5.97 6.83
N CYS A 59 29.37 -5.41 8.05
CA CYS A 59 28.22 -5.23 8.93
C CYS A 59 27.03 -4.54 8.21
N THR A 60 27.31 -3.48 7.46
CA THR A 60 26.30 -2.69 6.75
C THR A 60 25.72 -3.47 5.58
N MET A 61 26.55 -4.19 4.81
CA MET A 61 26.07 -5.02 3.70
C MET A 61 25.17 -6.17 4.18
N CYS A 62 25.57 -6.89 5.24
CA CYS A 62 24.76 -7.96 5.82
C CYS A 62 23.40 -7.43 6.32
N THR A 63 23.40 -6.27 6.97
CA THR A 63 22.17 -5.64 7.47
C THR A 63 21.22 -5.27 6.32
N THR A 64 21.76 -4.66 5.25
CA THR A 64 20.96 -4.31 4.07
C THR A 64 20.38 -5.53 3.37
N ILE A 65 21.16 -6.60 3.20
CA ILE A 65 20.68 -7.86 2.60
C ILE A 65 19.54 -8.45 3.43
N CYS A 66 19.67 -8.46 4.76
CA CYS A 66 18.61 -8.94 5.65
C CYS A 66 17.33 -8.11 5.52
N TYR A 67 17.42 -6.78 5.39
CA TYR A 67 16.24 -5.95 5.16
C TYR A 67 15.57 -6.21 3.81
N ILE A 68 16.36 -6.36 2.73
CA ILE A 68 15.81 -6.71 1.41
C ILE A 68 15.08 -8.06 1.49
N PHE A 69 15.68 -9.05 2.14
CA PHE A 69 15.04 -10.35 2.36
C PHE A 69 13.73 -10.22 3.14
N LEU A 70 13.71 -9.47 4.24
CA LEU A 70 12.52 -9.25 5.05
C LEU A 70 11.39 -8.56 4.26
N ILE A 71 11.72 -7.58 3.41
CA ILE A 71 10.76 -6.90 2.55
C ILE A 71 10.17 -7.88 1.52
N CYS A 72 11.01 -8.63 0.81
CA CYS A 72 10.55 -9.62 -0.15
C CYS A 72 9.67 -10.70 0.52
N TRP A 73 10.08 -11.16 1.70
CA TRP A 73 9.35 -12.16 2.47
C TRP A 73 7.99 -11.63 2.96
N LEU A 74 7.92 -10.36 3.38
CA LEU A 74 6.67 -9.70 3.75
C LEU A 74 5.70 -9.59 2.57
N ILE A 75 6.20 -9.27 1.37
CA ILE A 75 5.37 -9.21 0.15
C ILE A 75 4.77 -10.59 -0.16
N ILE A 76 5.59 -11.64 -0.14
CA ILE A 76 5.14 -13.01 -0.40
C ILE A 76 4.13 -13.47 0.67
N GLY A 77 4.40 -13.21 1.95
CA GLY A 77 3.48 -13.58 3.02
C GLY A 77 2.16 -12.81 2.98
N SER A 78 2.17 -11.57 2.48
CA SER A 78 0.95 -10.79 2.26
C SER A 78 0.04 -11.49 1.25
N ASP A 79 0.58 -11.98 0.13
CA ASP A 79 -0.20 -12.72 -0.87
C ASP A 79 -0.85 -13.99 -0.28
N TRP A 80 -0.09 -14.77 0.49
CA TRP A 80 -0.62 -15.97 1.16
C TRP A 80 -1.75 -15.67 2.15
N ILE A 81 -1.68 -14.54 2.85
CA ILE A 81 -2.67 -14.17 3.86
C ILE A 81 -3.91 -13.53 3.24
N TYR A 82 -3.74 -12.65 2.25
CA TYR A 82 -4.85 -11.96 1.57
C TYR A 82 -5.59 -12.87 0.59
N SER A 83 -4.94 -13.88 -0.01
CA SER A 83 -5.63 -14.89 -0.84
C SER A 83 -6.70 -15.70 -0.08
N LEU A 84 -6.65 -15.69 1.26
CA LEU A 84 -7.63 -16.32 2.13
C LEU A 84 -8.62 -15.33 2.76
N TYR A 85 -8.56 -14.05 2.44
CA TYR A 85 -9.44 -13.05 3.02
C TYR A 85 -10.75 -12.94 2.21
N PRO A 86 -11.94 -12.96 2.85
CA PRO A 86 -12.18 -13.19 4.28
C PRO A 86 -12.09 -14.69 4.65
N PRO A 87 -11.45 -15.04 5.77
CA PRO A 87 -11.31 -16.44 6.17
C PRO A 87 -12.66 -17.04 6.60
N ASN A 88 -12.96 -18.26 6.13
CA ASN A 88 -14.13 -19.00 6.57
C ASN A 88 -13.79 -19.85 7.80
N TYR A 89 -14.45 -19.57 8.93
CA TYR A 89 -14.24 -20.31 10.18
C TYR A 89 -15.34 -21.35 10.45
N ASP A 90 -16.19 -21.65 9.47
CA ASP A 90 -17.28 -22.61 9.63
C ASP A 90 -16.71 -24.03 9.85
N PRO A 91 -16.92 -24.61 11.05
CA PRO A 91 -16.47 -25.97 11.36
C PRO A 91 -17.13 -27.06 10.52
N LEU A 92 -18.21 -26.74 9.77
CA LEU A 92 -18.93 -27.65 8.88
C LEU A 92 -18.43 -27.60 7.43
N SER A 93 -17.55 -26.64 7.09
CA SER A 93 -16.97 -26.56 5.74
C SER A 93 -15.93 -27.68 5.54
N LYS A 94 -15.95 -28.32 4.36
CA LYS A 94 -15.04 -29.44 4.02
C LYS A 94 -13.56 -29.03 3.98
N ASP A 95 -13.28 -27.74 3.85
CA ASP A 95 -11.94 -27.20 3.80
C ASP A 95 -11.59 -26.56 5.14
N ALA A 96 -10.76 -27.22 5.95
CA ALA A 96 -10.34 -26.67 7.23
C ALA A 96 -9.43 -25.43 7.00
N TYR A 97 -9.89 -24.26 7.40
CA TYR A 97 -9.06 -23.05 7.38
C TYR A 97 -8.04 -23.06 8.51
N CYS A 98 -7.05 -22.17 8.39
CA CYS A 98 -6.04 -21.94 9.40
C CYS A 98 -6.69 -21.60 10.76
N GLN A 99 -6.15 -22.09 11.88
CA GLN A 99 -6.65 -21.75 13.20
C GLN A 99 -6.82 -20.23 13.36
N ARG A 100 -7.97 -19.80 13.88
CA ARG A 100 -8.37 -18.38 13.96
C ARG A 100 -7.30 -17.50 14.60
N ARG A 101 -6.67 -17.95 15.69
CA ARG A 101 -5.63 -17.19 16.40
C ARG A 101 -4.36 -17.02 15.56
N LEU A 102 -3.94 -18.08 14.87
CA LEU A 102 -2.76 -18.05 14.00
C LEU A 102 -2.98 -17.11 12.82
N TYR A 103 -4.13 -17.23 12.14
CA TYR A 103 -4.46 -16.37 11.02
C TYR A 103 -4.56 -14.91 11.44
N LEU A 104 -5.27 -14.59 12.52
CA LEU A 104 -5.41 -13.21 12.99
C LEU A 104 -4.08 -12.60 13.42
N PHE A 105 -3.18 -13.39 14.02
CA PHE A 105 -1.84 -12.91 14.35
C PHE A 105 -1.02 -12.61 13.09
N ALA A 106 -1.03 -13.52 12.12
CA ALA A 106 -0.33 -13.35 10.85
C ALA A 106 -0.88 -12.16 10.04
N PHE A 107 -2.20 -12.06 9.96
CA PHE A 107 -2.92 -10.94 9.37
C PHE A 107 -2.56 -9.62 10.07
N GLY A 108 -2.60 -9.58 11.41
CA GLY A 108 -2.22 -8.41 12.18
C GLY A 108 -0.79 -7.95 11.89
N LEU A 109 0.17 -8.88 11.77
CA LEU A 109 1.56 -8.56 11.47
C LEU A 109 1.72 -8.02 10.04
N VAL A 110 1.07 -8.64 9.06
CA VAL A 110 1.01 -8.12 7.68
C VAL A 110 0.34 -6.75 7.62
N CYS A 111 -0.73 -6.52 8.37
CA CYS A 111 -1.40 -5.22 8.44
C CYS A 111 -0.52 -4.15 9.07
N VAL A 112 0.29 -4.47 10.09
CA VAL A 112 1.29 -3.54 10.63
C VAL A 112 2.36 -3.22 9.57
N GLY A 113 2.81 -4.22 8.80
CA GLY A 113 3.74 -4.03 7.69
C GLY A 113 3.15 -3.17 6.55
N ASN A 114 1.84 -3.25 6.35
CA ASN A 114 1.08 -2.48 5.35
C ASN A 114 0.31 -1.30 5.96
N LEU A 115 0.66 -0.85 7.16
CA LEU A 115 -0.10 0.15 7.92
C LEU A 115 -0.34 1.43 7.10
N PHE A 116 0.64 1.84 6.30
CA PHE A 116 0.52 2.99 5.41
C PHE A 116 -0.58 2.82 4.36
N VAL A 117 -0.72 1.63 3.77
CA VAL A 117 -1.77 1.35 2.79
C VAL A 117 -3.13 1.36 3.48
N SER A 118 -3.27 0.68 4.62
CA SER A 118 -4.53 0.69 5.38
C SER A 118 -4.94 2.09 5.84
N LEU A 119 -3.98 2.90 6.28
CA LEU A 119 -4.23 4.30 6.64
C LEU A 119 -4.60 5.14 5.42
N LEU A 120 -3.94 4.94 4.27
CA LEU A 120 -4.23 5.62 3.01
C LEU A 120 -5.65 5.29 2.52
N VAL A 121 -6.04 4.02 2.54
CA VAL A 121 -7.39 3.55 2.18
C VAL A 121 -8.42 4.13 3.14
N SER A 122 -8.16 4.09 4.46
CA SER A 122 -9.07 4.67 5.46
C SER A 122 -9.28 6.17 5.25
N LYS A 123 -8.20 6.92 4.98
CA LYS A 123 -8.27 8.36 4.69
C LYS A 123 -8.99 8.65 3.37
N CYS A 124 -8.84 7.78 2.38
CA CYS A 124 -9.54 7.85 1.11
C CYS A 124 -11.06 7.68 1.30
N LEU A 125 -11.49 6.69 2.09
CA LEU A 125 -12.90 6.47 2.44
C LEU A 125 -13.49 7.66 3.21
N GLN A 126 -12.77 8.19 4.20
CA GLN A 126 -13.19 9.40 4.93
C GLN A 126 -13.33 10.61 3.99
N ALA A 127 -12.43 10.75 3.02
CA ALA A 127 -12.48 11.86 2.06
C ALA A 127 -13.71 11.77 1.15
N ARG A 128 -14.10 10.56 0.73
CA ARG A 128 -15.31 10.33 -0.08
C ARG A 128 -16.56 10.86 0.63
N ASP A 129 -16.67 10.63 1.94
CA ASP A 129 -17.84 11.05 2.73
C ASP A 129 -17.98 12.58 2.82
N MET A 130 -16.92 13.32 2.46
CA MET A 130 -16.89 14.79 2.41
C MET A 130 -17.16 15.36 1.00
N ALA A 131 -17.52 14.53 0.02
CA ALA A 131 -17.77 14.96 -1.35
C ALA A 131 -18.94 15.95 -1.46
N TYR A 132 -18.75 17.00 -2.27
CA TYR A 132 -19.84 17.88 -2.68
C TYR A 132 -20.30 17.47 -4.08
N CYS A 133 -21.29 16.58 -4.13
CA CYS A 133 -21.80 16.02 -5.38
C CYS A 133 -23.35 15.99 -5.47
N PRO A 134 -24.03 17.15 -5.34
CA PRO A 134 -25.48 17.19 -5.35
C PRO A 134 -26.11 16.83 -6.70
N TYR A 135 -25.34 16.94 -7.80
CA TYR A 135 -25.85 16.73 -9.15
C TYR A 135 -25.74 15.25 -9.56
N SER A 136 -24.55 14.65 -9.47
CA SER A 136 -24.37 13.23 -9.80
C SER A 136 -24.83 12.28 -8.70
N ARG A 137 -24.80 12.74 -7.44
CA ARG A 137 -24.94 11.89 -6.24
C ARG A 137 -23.92 10.75 -6.24
N PHE A 138 -22.74 11.00 -6.81
CA PHE A 138 -21.66 10.04 -6.93
C PHE A 138 -20.43 10.54 -6.18
N PRO A 139 -20.27 10.18 -4.89
CA PRO A 139 -19.17 10.66 -4.08
C PRO A 139 -17.90 9.88 -4.41
N VAL A 140 -16.80 10.61 -4.56
CA VAL A 140 -15.46 10.08 -4.86
C VAL A 140 -14.48 10.65 -3.85
N GLY A 141 -13.65 9.78 -3.28
CA GLY A 141 -12.58 10.14 -2.36
C GLY A 141 -11.21 9.81 -2.95
N ALA A 142 -10.22 10.60 -2.58
CA ALA A 142 -8.82 10.32 -2.87
C ALA A 142 -7.93 10.67 -1.67
N ALA A 143 -6.88 9.89 -1.47
CA ALA A 143 -5.84 10.18 -0.50
C ALA A 143 -4.47 9.96 -1.14
N ILE A 144 -3.60 10.96 -1.09
CA ILE A 144 -2.26 10.94 -1.69
C ILE A 144 -1.20 10.89 -0.60
N LEU A 145 -0.25 9.96 -0.73
CA LEU A 145 0.91 9.82 0.15
C LEU A 145 2.10 10.55 -0.47
N THR A 146 2.64 11.51 0.27
CA THR A 146 3.85 12.24 -0.10
C THR A 146 5.08 11.42 0.24
N SER A 147 6.21 11.70 -0.42
CA SER A 147 7.50 11.06 -0.09
C SER A 147 8.00 11.37 1.33
N GLY A 148 7.47 12.43 1.97
CA GLY A 148 7.72 12.76 3.37
C GLY A 148 6.80 12.03 4.36
N GLY A 149 5.94 11.11 3.90
CA GLY A 149 5.05 10.32 4.76
C GLY A 149 3.74 11.02 5.17
N THR A 150 3.50 12.24 4.69
CA THR A 150 2.24 12.97 4.93
C THR A 150 1.16 12.48 3.97
N ILE A 151 -0.05 12.26 4.49
CA ILE A 151 -1.23 11.89 3.70
C ILE A 151 -2.13 13.11 3.54
N ILE A 152 -2.47 13.44 2.30
CA ILE A 152 -3.33 14.57 1.95
C ILE A 152 -4.57 14.04 1.26
N THR A 153 -5.75 14.54 1.63
CA THR A 153 -7.04 14.04 1.14
C THR A 153 -7.72 15.03 0.20
N GLY A 154 -8.57 14.49 -0.68
CA GLY A 154 -9.43 15.27 -1.56
C GLY A 154 -10.71 14.50 -1.90
N CYS A 155 -11.75 15.25 -2.25
CA CYS A 155 -13.04 14.72 -2.71
C CYS A 155 -13.46 15.44 -3.99
N ASN A 156 -14.42 14.88 -4.72
CA ASN A 156 -15.00 15.59 -5.86
C ASN A 156 -15.87 16.75 -5.37
N VAL A 157 -15.77 17.87 -6.09
CA VAL A 157 -16.55 19.09 -5.85
C VAL A 157 -17.19 19.49 -7.17
N GLU A 158 -18.50 19.32 -7.24
CA GLU A 158 -19.29 19.63 -8.41
C GLU A 158 -19.71 21.09 -8.47
N ASN A 159 -20.13 21.50 -9.67
CA ASN A 159 -20.64 22.84 -9.92
C ASN A 159 -21.82 22.79 -10.89
N ALA A 160 -22.73 23.76 -10.80
CA ALA A 160 -23.86 23.89 -11.73
C ALA A 160 -23.39 24.00 -13.19
N SER A 161 -22.27 24.68 -13.43
CA SER A 161 -21.55 24.59 -14.71
C SER A 161 -20.66 23.36 -14.68
N TYR A 162 -21.14 22.24 -15.23
CA TYR A 162 -20.54 20.92 -15.02
C TYR A 162 -19.06 20.85 -15.38
N GLY A 163 -18.61 21.62 -16.39
CA GLY A 163 -17.19 21.69 -16.79
C GLY A 163 -16.24 22.25 -15.71
N LEU A 164 -16.77 22.92 -14.69
CA LEU A 164 -15.99 23.43 -13.54
C LEU A 164 -15.83 22.39 -12.42
N THR A 165 -16.37 21.19 -12.59
CA THR A 165 -16.24 20.10 -11.60
C THR A 165 -14.78 19.64 -11.48
N VAL A 166 -14.32 19.52 -10.24
CA VAL A 166 -13.01 18.95 -9.92
C VAL A 166 -13.17 17.56 -9.30
N CYS A 167 -12.34 16.63 -9.77
CA CYS A 167 -12.35 15.25 -9.27
C CYS A 167 -11.52 15.13 -7.99
N ALA A 168 -11.78 14.10 -7.19
CA ALA A 168 -11.12 13.88 -5.90
C ALA A 168 -9.59 13.83 -5.99
N GLU A 169 -9.06 13.16 -7.01
CA GLU A 169 -7.62 13.00 -7.24
C GLU A 169 -6.97 14.35 -7.55
N ARG A 170 -7.64 15.18 -8.35
CA ARG A 170 -7.20 16.54 -8.67
C ARG A 170 -7.26 17.44 -7.44
N THR A 171 -8.32 17.36 -6.64
CA THR A 171 -8.42 18.08 -5.36
C THR A 171 -7.27 17.71 -4.43
N ALA A 172 -6.98 16.41 -4.26
CA ALA A 172 -5.92 15.94 -3.37
C ALA A 172 -4.54 16.42 -3.80
N ILE A 173 -4.20 16.30 -5.09
CA ILE A 173 -2.87 16.71 -5.59
C ILE A 173 -2.71 18.22 -5.66
N GLN A 174 -3.74 18.98 -6.04
CA GLN A 174 -3.70 20.43 -6.04
C GLN A 174 -3.47 20.98 -4.63
N ARG A 175 -4.16 20.41 -3.64
CA ARG A 175 -3.92 20.73 -2.23
C ARG A 175 -2.49 20.39 -1.81
N ALA A 176 -2.01 19.20 -2.15
CA ALA A 176 -0.65 18.79 -1.80
C ALA A 176 0.43 19.72 -2.36
N VAL A 177 0.26 20.16 -3.61
CA VAL A 177 1.15 21.12 -4.26
C VAL A 177 1.07 22.49 -3.59
N ALA A 178 -0.12 22.95 -3.22
CA ALA A 178 -0.31 24.21 -2.50
C ALA A 178 0.33 24.18 -1.10
N GLU A 179 0.37 23.00 -0.45
CA GLU A 179 1.06 22.76 0.83
C GLU A 179 2.58 22.52 0.66
N GLY A 180 3.11 22.61 -0.57
CA GLY A 180 4.55 22.54 -0.86
C GLY A 180 5.08 21.15 -1.24
N HIS A 181 4.22 20.14 -1.32
CA HIS A 181 4.62 18.78 -1.71
C HIS A 181 4.60 18.59 -3.23
N ARG A 182 5.72 18.12 -3.80
CA ARG A 182 5.86 17.84 -5.25
C ARG A 182 6.37 16.44 -5.57
N SER A 183 6.53 15.61 -4.55
CA SER A 183 7.02 14.24 -4.68
C SER A 183 6.11 13.30 -3.88
N PHE A 184 5.68 12.23 -4.53
CA PHE A 184 4.61 11.36 -4.06
C PHE A 184 4.96 9.89 -4.29
N THR A 185 4.42 9.01 -3.44
CA THR A 185 4.74 7.58 -3.42
C THR A 185 3.52 6.70 -3.69
N ALA A 186 2.33 7.16 -3.34
CA ALA A 186 1.09 6.45 -3.61
C ALA A 186 -0.14 7.36 -3.65
N ILE A 187 -1.21 6.89 -4.27
CA ILE A 187 -2.55 7.47 -4.17
C ILE A 187 -3.60 6.36 -4.07
N ALA A 188 -4.57 6.51 -3.18
CA ALA A 188 -5.77 5.69 -3.12
C ALA A 188 -6.97 6.48 -3.66
N VAL A 189 -7.86 5.79 -4.37
CA VAL A 189 -9.10 6.36 -4.95
C VAL A 189 -10.27 5.44 -4.63
N THR A 190 -11.42 6.00 -4.27
CA THR A 190 -12.62 5.26 -3.90
C THR A 190 -13.89 5.93 -4.42
N CYS A 191 -14.93 5.14 -4.61
CA CYS A 191 -16.29 5.59 -4.94
C CYS A 191 -17.31 4.55 -4.43
N ASP A 192 -18.61 4.79 -4.63
CA ASP A 192 -19.67 3.93 -4.10
C ASP A 192 -19.91 2.62 -4.88
N ILE A 193 -19.15 2.36 -5.95
CA ILE A 193 -19.28 1.12 -6.73
C ILE A 193 -18.66 -0.05 -5.96
N GLN A 194 -19.48 -1.06 -5.65
CA GLN A 194 -19.07 -2.23 -4.86
C GLN A 194 -18.51 -3.37 -5.72
N ASP A 195 -19.07 -3.57 -6.92
CA ASP A 195 -18.80 -4.79 -7.69
C ASP A 195 -17.52 -4.70 -8.55
N SER A 196 -17.00 -3.50 -8.80
CA SER A 196 -15.83 -3.30 -9.66
C SER A 196 -14.86 -2.25 -9.11
N PHE A 197 -13.60 -2.33 -9.55
CA PHE A 197 -12.60 -1.30 -9.25
C PHE A 197 -12.65 -0.21 -10.31
N VAL A 198 -12.88 1.02 -9.87
CA VAL A 198 -12.98 2.19 -10.76
C VAL A 198 -11.69 2.99 -10.71
N GLY A 199 -11.09 3.20 -11.87
CA GLY A 199 -9.86 3.96 -12.02
C GLY A 199 -10.10 5.47 -12.12
N PRO A 200 -9.05 6.28 -11.89
CA PRO A 200 -9.09 7.71 -12.14
C PRO A 200 -9.48 8.03 -13.58
N CYS A 201 -10.17 9.15 -13.80
CA CYS A 201 -10.54 9.59 -15.15
C CYS A 201 -9.29 10.04 -15.95
N GLY A 202 -9.42 10.18 -17.27
CA GLY A 202 -8.29 10.55 -18.15
C GLY A 202 -7.60 11.85 -17.73
N ALA A 203 -8.37 12.87 -17.34
CA ALA A 203 -7.82 14.15 -16.86
C ALA A 203 -7.02 13.98 -15.56
N CYS A 204 -7.51 13.18 -14.61
CA CYS A 204 -6.79 12.87 -13.38
C CYS A 204 -5.48 12.13 -13.68
N ARG A 205 -5.51 11.10 -14.53
CA ARG A 205 -4.29 10.38 -14.95
C ARG A 205 -3.25 11.34 -15.51
N GLN A 206 -3.65 12.26 -16.37
CA GLN A 206 -2.74 13.23 -16.98
C GLN A 206 -2.17 14.23 -15.96
N VAL A 207 -2.97 14.71 -15.00
CA VAL A 207 -2.49 15.59 -13.92
C VAL A 207 -1.53 14.85 -12.99
N LEU A 208 -1.82 13.60 -12.65
CA LEU A 208 -0.92 12.78 -11.82
C LEU A 208 0.41 12.53 -12.54
N MET A 209 0.38 12.28 -13.86
CA MET A 209 1.58 12.06 -14.69
C MET A 209 2.56 13.24 -14.70
N GLU A 210 2.09 14.47 -14.47
CA GLU A 210 2.95 15.67 -14.35
C GLU A 210 3.98 15.51 -13.24
N PHE A 211 3.63 14.79 -12.17
CA PHE A 211 4.46 14.60 -10.96
C PHE A 211 5.24 13.28 -10.97
N GLY A 212 5.25 12.58 -12.10
CA GLY A 212 5.94 11.31 -12.29
C GLY A 212 5.01 10.11 -12.41
N SER A 213 5.59 8.97 -12.79
CA SER A 213 4.87 7.72 -13.07
C SER A 213 5.25 6.56 -12.15
N GLU A 214 6.26 6.74 -11.31
CA GLU A 214 6.83 5.70 -10.41
C GLU A 214 6.18 5.75 -9.01
N TRP A 215 4.87 5.54 -8.95
CA TRP A 215 4.11 5.53 -7.71
C TRP A 215 2.87 4.66 -7.82
N ASP A 216 2.46 4.14 -6.66
CA ASP A 216 1.41 3.12 -6.56
C ASP A 216 0.02 3.75 -6.60
N ILE A 217 -0.89 3.19 -7.39
CA ILE A 217 -2.31 3.57 -7.39
C ILE A 217 -3.12 2.44 -6.79
N TYR A 218 -3.87 2.75 -5.74
CA TYR A 218 -4.78 1.83 -5.08
C TYR A 218 -6.22 2.18 -5.47
N LEU A 219 -6.82 1.32 -6.28
CA LEU A 219 -8.25 1.41 -6.61
C LEU A 219 -9.02 0.67 -5.53
N THR A 220 -9.82 1.38 -4.75
CA THR A 220 -10.43 0.84 -3.53
C THR A 220 -11.94 0.76 -3.66
N LYS A 221 -12.52 -0.24 -3.00
CA LYS A 221 -13.97 -0.42 -2.84
C LYS A 221 -14.43 0.08 -1.46
N PRO A 222 -15.74 0.32 -1.27
CA PRO A 222 -16.29 0.75 0.03
C PRO A 222 -16.02 -0.21 1.20
N ASP A 223 -15.80 -1.50 0.93
CA ASP A 223 -15.47 -2.52 1.93
C ASP A 223 -13.98 -2.48 2.36
N GLY A 224 -13.18 -1.59 1.77
CA GLY A 224 -11.75 -1.44 2.03
C GLY A 224 -10.86 -2.39 1.22
N SER A 225 -11.43 -3.29 0.41
CA SER A 225 -10.65 -4.08 -0.54
C SER A 225 -10.08 -3.18 -1.64
N TYR A 226 -8.93 -3.56 -2.20
CA TYR A 226 -8.26 -2.73 -3.19
C TYR A 226 -7.51 -3.54 -4.25
N LYS A 227 -7.36 -2.93 -5.44
CA LYS A 227 -6.48 -3.37 -6.50
C LYS A 227 -5.35 -2.36 -6.68
N LYS A 228 -4.10 -2.83 -6.60
CA LYS A 228 -2.92 -2.04 -6.92
C LYS A 228 -2.68 -2.02 -8.44
N THR A 229 -2.33 -0.85 -8.97
CA THR A 229 -1.93 -0.60 -10.36
C THR A 229 -0.95 0.57 -10.41
N SER A 230 -0.56 1.03 -11.60
CA SER A 230 0.36 2.14 -11.82
C SER A 230 -0.17 3.12 -12.87
N LEU A 231 0.35 4.35 -12.87
CA LEU A 231 0.01 5.30 -13.94
C LEU A 231 0.42 4.81 -15.33
N LYS A 232 1.53 4.04 -15.44
CA LYS A 232 1.98 3.49 -16.73
C LYS A 232 0.98 2.52 -17.34
N GLU A 233 0.34 1.70 -16.49
CA GLU A 233 -0.72 0.79 -16.92
C GLU A 233 -2.01 1.54 -17.27
N LEU A 234 -2.35 2.58 -16.50
CA LEU A 234 -3.58 3.34 -16.70
C LEU A 234 -3.49 4.36 -17.84
N LEU A 235 -2.30 4.88 -18.15
CA LEU A 235 -2.08 5.85 -19.22
C LEU A 235 -0.80 5.48 -19.98
N PRO A 236 -0.84 4.41 -20.80
CA PRO A 236 0.30 4.02 -21.60
C PRO A 236 0.65 5.11 -22.62
N LEU A 237 1.94 5.28 -22.89
CA LEU A 237 2.46 6.29 -23.83
C LEU A 237 1.99 7.72 -23.52
N ALA A 238 1.86 8.04 -22.23
CA ALA A 238 1.39 9.34 -21.75
C ALA A 238 2.24 10.51 -22.27
N PHE A 239 1.57 11.58 -22.65
CA PHE A 239 2.20 12.89 -22.81
C PHE A 239 2.79 13.34 -21.45
N SER A 240 3.96 13.97 -21.48
CA SER A 240 4.71 14.34 -20.28
C SER A 240 5.62 15.53 -20.55
N PRO A 241 6.16 16.19 -19.50
CA PRO A 241 7.09 17.31 -19.66
C PRO A 241 8.30 16.98 -20.56
N ALA A 242 8.68 15.71 -20.68
CA ALA A 242 9.78 15.30 -21.56
C ALA A 242 9.52 15.62 -23.05
N HIS A 243 8.26 15.64 -23.49
CA HIS A 243 7.86 15.90 -24.87
C HIS A 243 7.82 17.40 -25.22
N LEU A 244 7.84 18.28 -24.21
CA LEU A 244 7.86 19.74 -24.39
C LEU A 244 9.27 20.31 -24.55
N ARG A 245 10.31 19.48 -24.37
CA ARG A 245 11.71 19.93 -24.49
C ARG A 245 12.06 20.17 -25.97
N ALA A 246 12.49 21.40 -26.27
CA ALA A 246 12.62 21.96 -27.62
C ALA A 246 13.71 21.32 -28.50
N ASP A 247 14.56 20.48 -27.92
CA ASP A 247 15.64 19.72 -28.56
C ASP A 247 15.14 18.53 -29.41
N MET A 248 13.84 18.23 -29.42
CA MET A 248 13.22 17.17 -30.23
C MET A 248 12.29 17.67 -31.34
N VAL A 249 12.19 18.98 -31.58
CA VAL A 249 11.42 19.49 -32.73
C VAL A 249 12.30 19.44 -33.97
N VAL A 250 12.04 18.47 -34.86
CA VAL A 250 12.51 18.53 -36.25
C VAL A 250 12.08 19.89 -36.79
N LYS A 251 13.07 20.77 -37.06
CA LYS A 251 12.84 22.00 -37.80
C LYS A 251 12.25 21.58 -39.15
N LEU A 252 10.95 21.82 -39.32
CA LEU A 252 10.29 21.82 -40.63
C LEU A 252 10.85 22.96 -41.48
#